data_AF-A0A5D2Q5D5-F1
#
_entry.id   AF-A0A5D2Q5D5-F1
#
_cell.length_a   1.000
_cell.length_b   1.000
_cell.length_c   1.000
_cell.angle_alpha   90.00
_cell.angle_beta   90.00
_cell.angle_gamma   90.00
#
_symmetry.space_group_name_H-M   'P 1'
#
loop_
_entity.id
_entity.type
_entity.pdbx_description
1 polymer ?
#
loop_
_entity_poly.entity_id
_entity_poly.type
_entity_poly.pdbx_seq_one_letter_code
_entity_poly.pdbx_strand_id
1 'polypeptide(L)'
;MQQIFCFLILLLSILFLPIIFSDARKDALDGGWTPIKDIKDPHVTEIAVKSETQVVSGINYKLVLKAKDGSAVNTYEAVVWEKAWLHFRNLTSFTLVMD
;
A
#
# COMPACT_ATOMS: atom_id res chain seq x y z
N MET A 1 22.62 -43.21 31.19
CA MET A 1 22.79 -41.81 31.67
C MET A 1 22.74 -40.82 30.51
N GLN A 2 23.59 -40.93 29.49
CA GLN A 2 23.66 -39.96 28.38
C GLN A 2 22.41 -39.90 27.48
N GLN A 3 21.77 -41.04 27.19
CA GLN A 3 20.61 -41.07 26.29
C GLN A 3 19.37 -40.37 26.87
N ILE A 4 19.15 -40.48 28.18
CA ILE A 4 18.05 -39.81 28.89
C ILE A 4 18.27 -38.29 28.88
N PHE A 5 19.52 -37.86 29.00
CA PHE A 5 19.89 -36.44 28.91
C PHE A 5 19.63 -35.87 27.51
N CYS A 6 19.94 -36.62 26.44
CA CYS A 6 19.63 -36.23 25.07
C CYS A 6 18.11 -36.11 24.82
N PHE A 7 17.31 -37.06 25.33
CA PHE A 7 15.85 -37.00 25.23
C PHE A 7 15.28 -35.80 25.99
N LEU A 8 15.81 -35.49 27.18
CA LEU A 8 15.37 -34.35 27.98
C LEU A 8 15.66 -33.03 27.26
N ILE A 9 16.82 -32.90 26.62
CA ILE A 9 17.20 -31.71 25.84
C ILE A 9 16.26 -31.53 24.62
N LEU A 10 15.95 -32.62 23.91
CA LEU A 10 15.03 -32.58 22.77
C LEU A 10 13.58 -32.24 23.19
N LEU A 11 13.15 -32.70 24.37
CA LEU A 11 11.83 -32.36 24.92
C LEU A 11 11.74 -30.88 25.34
N LEU A 12 12.80 -30.36 25.98
CA LEU A 12 12.86 -28.95 26.32
C LEU A 12 12.87 -28.07 25.06
N SER A 13 13.62 -28.41 24.01
CA SER A 13 13.66 -27.58 22.80
C SER A 13 12.30 -27.47 22.09
N ILE A 14 11.50 -28.55 22.09
CA ILE A 14 10.14 -28.57 21.51
C ILE A 14 9.16 -27.70 22.30
N LEU A 15 9.31 -27.60 23.62
CA LEU A 15 8.46 -26.74 24.47
C LEU A 15 8.72 -25.24 24.27
N PHE A 16 9.94 -24.85 23.85
CA PHE A 16 10.29 -23.45 23.61
C PHE A 16 10.04 -22.96 22.17
N LEU A 17 9.81 -23.87 21.21
CA LEU A 17 9.43 -23.54 19.82
C LEU A 17 8.24 -22.57 19.67
N PRO A 18 7.10 -22.72 20.39
CA PRO A 18 5.94 -21.84 20.20
C PRO A 18 6.15 -20.41 20.72
N ILE A 19 7.14 -20.17 21.59
CA ILE A 19 7.42 -18.83 22.15
C ILE A 19 8.06 -17.90 21.10
N ILE A 20 8.71 -18.47 20.08
CA ILE A 20 9.33 -17.70 18.99
C ILE A 20 8.29 -17.26 17.94
N PHE A 21 7.11 -17.90 17.87
CA PHE A 21 6.09 -17.58 16.87
C PHE A 21 5.03 -16.56 17.33
N SER A 22 5.13 -16.04 18.54
CA SER A 22 4.19 -15.03 19.04
C SER A 22 4.76 -13.61 18.92
N ASP A 23 5.20 -13.22 17.71
CA ASP A 23 5.20 -11.80 17.36
C ASP A 23 4.82 -11.58 15.89
N ALA A 24 3.52 -11.63 15.65
CA ALA A 24 2.93 -10.90 14.54
C ALA A 24 2.04 -9.78 15.11
N ARG A 25 2.56 -9.02 16.08
CA ARG A 25 2.01 -7.68 16.29
C ARG A 25 2.43 -6.87 15.06
N LYS A 26 1.53 -6.80 14.07
CA LYS A 26 1.59 -5.80 13.00
C LYS A 26 1.31 -4.44 13.63
N ASP A 27 2.23 -3.98 14.47
CA ASP A 27 2.36 -2.56 14.72
C ASP A 27 2.67 -1.95 13.36
N ALA A 28 1.75 -1.11 12.90
CA ALA A 28 1.83 -0.43 11.64
C ALA A 28 3.20 0.27 11.56
N LEU A 29 4.10 -0.33 10.77
CA LEU A 29 5.40 0.23 10.41
C LEU A 29 5.17 1.67 9.94
N ASP A 30 6.02 2.61 10.35
CA ASP A 30 5.80 4.07 10.21
C ASP A 30 5.70 4.61 8.76
N GLY A 31 5.73 3.73 7.76
CA GLY A 31 5.47 4.00 6.34
C GLY A 31 4.27 3.26 5.76
N GLY A 32 3.43 2.65 6.61
CA GLY A 32 2.24 1.92 6.20
C GLY A 32 1.16 2.86 5.68
N TRP A 33 1.00 2.94 4.36
CA TRP A 33 -0.13 3.66 3.74
C TRP A 33 -1.45 3.14 4.29
N THR A 34 -2.19 4.00 4.99
CA THR A 34 -3.56 3.70 5.37
C THR A 34 -4.48 4.19 4.25
N PRO A 35 -5.36 3.33 3.70
CA PRO A 35 -6.29 3.76 2.66
C PRO A 35 -7.16 4.91 3.17
N ILE A 36 -7.21 5.99 2.41
CA ILE A 36 -8.04 7.14 2.72
C ILE A 36 -9.50 6.71 2.56
N LYS A 37 -10.25 6.84 3.66
CA LYS A 37 -11.62 6.33 3.76
C LYS A 37 -12.64 7.26 3.12
N ASP A 38 -12.34 8.56 3.04
CA ASP A 38 -13.18 9.57 2.41
C ASP A 38 -12.32 10.53 1.58
N ILE A 39 -12.56 10.54 0.27
CA ILE A 39 -11.84 11.40 -0.68
C ILE A 39 -12.31 12.86 -0.57
N LYS A 40 -13.49 13.10 0.05
CA LYS A 40 -14.04 14.44 0.27
C LYS A 40 -13.67 15.04 1.62
N ASP A 41 -12.85 14.34 2.41
CA ASP A 41 -12.39 14.85 3.70
C ASP A 41 -11.64 16.19 3.47
N PRO A 42 -11.97 17.27 4.20
CA PRO A 42 -11.34 18.58 4.02
C PRO A 42 -9.84 18.59 4.33
N HIS A 43 -9.32 17.63 5.12
CA HIS A 43 -7.89 17.43 5.35
C HIS A 43 -7.23 16.61 4.22
N VAL A 44 -8.03 16.02 3.33
CA VAL A 44 -7.64 15.36 2.08
C VAL A 44 -7.83 16.38 0.94
N THR A 45 -7.11 17.49 1.01
CA THR A 45 -7.31 18.61 0.08
C THR A 45 -6.67 18.39 -1.30
N GLU A 46 -5.93 17.30 -1.52
CA GLU A 46 -5.07 17.09 -2.71
C GLU A 46 -5.38 15.85 -3.55
N ILE A 47 -6.56 15.25 -3.42
CA ILE A 47 -6.85 13.98 -4.09
C ILE A 47 -7.87 14.18 -5.19
N ALA A 48 -7.34 14.40 -6.39
CA ALA A 48 -8.04 14.56 -7.66
C ALA A 48 -9.04 15.74 -7.74
N VAL A 49 -8.57 16.85 -8.32
CA VAL A 49 -9.38 17.99 -8.77
C VAL A 49 -10.39 17.57 -9.85
N LYS A 50 -10.04 16.59 -10.68
CA LYS A 50 -10.92 16.04 -11.71
C LYS A 50 -10.61 14.56 -11.94
N SER A 51 -11.65 13.78 -12.21
CA SER A 51 -11.51 12.36 -12.57
C SER A 51 -12.38 12.03 -13.78
N GLU A 52 -11.81 11.38 -14.78
CA GLU A 52 -12.52 10.83 -15.92
C GLU A 52 -12.23 9.33 -16.02
N THR A 53 -13.18 8.56 -16.54
CA THR A 53 -13.03 7.12 -16.75
C THR A 53 -13.29 6.76 -18.20
N GLN A 54 -12.57 5.74 -18.68
CA GLN A 54 -12.74 5.21 -20.02
C GLN A 54 -12.64 3.69 -20.00
N VAL A 55 -13.62 3.02 -20.62
CA VAL A 55 -13.62 1.56 -20.78
C VAL A 55 -12.83 1.17 -22.02
N VAL A 56 -11.90 0.24 -21.86
CA VAL A 56 -11.05 -0.35 -22.90
C VAL A 56 -10.92 -1.86 -22.63
N SER A 57 -9.76 -2.48 -22.89
CA SER A 57 -9.39 -3.80 -22.34
C SER A 57 -9.05 -3.71 -20.84
N GLY A 58 -9.94 -3.12 -20.05
CA GLY A 58 -9.70 -2.62 -18.68
C GLY A 58 -10.42 -1.29 -18.47
N ILE A 59 -10.03 -0.57 -17.43
CA ILE A 59 -10.50 0.80 -17.16
C ILE A 59 -9.29 1.71 -17.13
N ASN A 60 -9.30 2.77 -17.94
CA ASN A 60 -8.39 3.88 -17.75
C ASN A 60 -9.03 4.90 -16.82
N TYR A 61 -8.31 5.29 -15.77
CA TYR A 61 -8.64 6.43 -14.92
C TYR A 61 -7.72 7.57 -15.29
N LYS A 62 -8.31 8.70 -15.65
CA LYS A 62 -7.60 9.95 -15.85
C LYS A 62 -7.85 10.85 -14.65
N LEU A 63 -6.81 11.13 -13.89
CA LEU A 63 -6.86 11.84 -12.63
C LEU A 63 -6.07 13.14 -12.76
N VAL A 64 -6.69 14.27 -12.45
CA VAL A 64 -5.98 15.56 -12.33
C VAL A 64 -5.82 15.85 -10.85
N LEU A 65 -4.60 15.83 -10.32
CA LEU A 65 -4.30 16.00 -8.90
C LEU A 65 -3.43 17.22 -8.66
N LYS A 66 -3.59 17.88 -7.51
CA LYS A 66 -2.64 18.88 -7.03
C LYS A 66 -1.69 18.21 -6.07
N ALA A 67 -0.41 18.47 -6.22
CA ALA A 67 0.61 17.97 -5.32
C ALA A 67 1.55 19.10 -4.92
N LYS A 68 1.85 19.14 -3.62
CA LYS A 68 2.78 20.10 -3.04
C LYS A 68 4.19 19.53 -2.98
N ASP A 69 5.14 20.28 -3.55
CA ASP A 69 6.58 20.03 -3.42
C ASP A 69 7.23 21.22 -2.71
N GLY A 70 7.49 21.05 -1.41
CA GLY A 70 7.94 22.13 -0.53
C GLY A 70 6.90 23.26 -0.43
N SER A 71 7.19 24.42 -1.01
CA SER A 71 6.24 25.55 -1.06
C SER A 71 5.50 25.66 -2.41
N ALA A 72 5.92 24.90 -3.43
CA ALA A 72 5.28 24.91 -4.73
C ALA A 72 4.06 23.99 -4.71
N VAL A 73 2.94 24.42 -5.30
CA VAL A 73 1.77 23.59 -5.55
C VAL A 73 1.62 23.46 -7.05
N ASN A 74 1.72 22.23 -7.54
CA ASN A 74 1.67 21.91 -8.96
C ASN A 74 0.46 21.03 -9.26
N THR A 75 -0.12 21.19 -10.43
CA THR A 75 -1.20 20.34 -10.92
C THR A 75 -0.63 19.29 -11.88
N TYR A 76 -1.02 18.03 -11.72
CA TYR A 76 -0.57 16.92 -12.54
C TYR A 76 -1.76 16.17 -13.12
N GLU A 77 -1.60 15.65 -14.33
CA GLU A 77 -2.50 14.71 -14.97
C GLU A 77 -1.86 13.32 -14.97
N ALA A 78 -2.54 12.36 -14.38
CA ALA A 78 -2.13 10.97 -14.30
C ALA A 78 -3.14 10.09 -15.04
N VAL A 79 -2.67 9.16 -15.86
CA VAL A 79 -3.52 8.13 -16.48
C VAL A 79 -3.11 6.77 -15.93
N VAL A 80 -4.07 6.04 -15.36
CA VAL A 80 -3.85 4.72 -14.75
C VAL A 80 -4.72 3.70 -15.48
N TRP A 81 -4.11 2.65 -16.02
CA TRP A 81 -4.81 1.52 -16.61
C TRP A 81 -4.96 0.39 -15.59
N GLU A 82 -6.21 0.05 -15.26
CA GLU A 82 -6.57 -1.03 -14.34
C GLU A 82 -7.24 -2.19 -15.08
N LYS A 83 -6.89 -3.41 -14.68
CA LYS A 83 -7.65 -4.63 -14.99
C LYS A 83 -7.89 -5.36 -13.67
N ALA A 84 -9.05 -5.12 -13.07
CA ALA A 84 -9.38 -5.64 -11.74
C ALA A 84 -9.29 -7.18 -11.67
N TRP A 85 -9.68 -7.87 -12.74
CA TRP A 85 -9.62 -9.33 -12.85
C TRP A 85 -8.21 -9.92 -12.92
N LEU A 86 -7.18 -9.10 -13.15
CA LEU A 86 -5.77 -9.50 -13.10
C LEU A 86 -5.05 -8.91 -11.89
N HIS A 87 -5.76 -8.19 -11.01
CA HIS A 87 -5.16 -7.36 -9.97
C HIS A 87 -4.05 -6.43 -10.51
N PHE A 88 -4.25 -5.95 -11.73
CA PHE A 88 -3.26 -5.17 -12.47
C PHE A 88 -3.63 -3.70 -12.44
N ARG A 89 -2.66 -2.85 -12.10
CA ARG A 89 -2.70 -1.40 -12.30
C ARG A 89 -1.36 -0.93 -12.84
N ASN A 90 -1.39 -0.02 -13.82
CA ASN A 90 -0.20 0.58 -14.38
C ASN A 90 -0.42 2.08 -14.62
N LEU A 91 0.52 2.91 -14.15
CA LEU A 91 0.54 4.33 -14.44
C LEU A 91 1.08 4.51 -15.86
N THR A 92 0.20 4.79 -16.81
CA THR A 92 0.55 4.89 -18.24
C THR A 92 0.98 6.29 -18.64
N SER A 93 0.59 7.33 -17.90
CA SER A 93 1.03 8.70 -18.11
C SER A 93 1.06 9.47 -16.78
N PHE A 94 2.03 10.37 -16.64
CA PHE A 94 2.10 11.34 -15.55
C PHE A 94 2.75 12.62 -16.05
N THR A 95 1.98 13.70 -16.20
CA THR A 95 2.43 14.95 -16.80
C THR A 95 2.05 16.14 -15.93
N LEU A 96 2.94 17.13 -15.87
CA LEU A 96 2.64 18.43 -15.27
C LEU A 96 1.61 19.17 -16.15
N VAL A 97 0.54 19.66 -15.54
CA VAL A 97 -0.42 20.56 -16.18
C VAL A 97 0.00 21.98 -15.82
N MET A 98 0.49 22.72 -16.82
CA MET A 98 0.74 24.15 -16.67
C MET A 98 -0.60 24.88 -16.84
N ASP A 99 -0.98 25.68 -15.84
CA ASP A 99 -2.16 26.54 -15.87
C ASP A 99 -1.99 27.71 -16.87
#